data_AF-A0A3C0CXD6-F1
#
_entry.id   AF-A0A3C0CXD6-F1
#
_cell.length_a   1.000
_cell.length_b   1.000
_cell.length_c   1.000
_cell.angle_alpha   90.00
_cell.angle_beta   90.00
_cell.angle_gamma   90.00
#
_symmetry.space_group_name_H-M   'P 1'
#
loop_
_entity.id
_entity.type
_entity.pdbx_description
1 polymer ?
#
loop_
_entity_poly.entity_id
_entity_poly.type
_entity_poly.pdbx_seq_one_letter_code
_entity_poly.pdbx_strand_id
1 'polypeptide(L)'
;MASVVQESRTEDLPWLPITGKDRLDRDDPRRPCGQHYRMLGFKARRGGIVSVSMSPCGRKPLLHPFLMLFYGRGMGGVRLADSDCTGDGGAAASFYATGGELYTVVFTSYLPGEAGAFSFCIKEGR
;
A
#
# COMPACT_ATOMS: atom_id res chain seq x y z
N MET A 1 -23.18 -7.38 -1.52
CA MET A 1 -22.69 -7.45 -0.13
C MET A 1 -21.91 -6.20 0.15
N ALA A 2 -22.22 -5.52 1.25
CA ALA A 2 -21.69 -4.19 1.56
C ALA A 2 -20.18 -4.24 1.83
N SER A 3 -19.45 -3.33 1.19
CA SER A 3 -18.01 -3.14 1.37
C SER A 3 -17.75 -2.56 2.77
N VAL A 4 -17.14 -3.35 3.65
CA VAL A 4 -16.59 -2.84 4.90
C VAL A 4 -15.25 -2.20 4.56
N VAL A 5 -15.29 -0.94 4.11
CA VAL A 5 -14.18 -0.04 4.41
C VAL A 5 -14.36 0.29 5.88
N GLN A 6 -13.71 -0.48 6.75
CA GLN A 6 -13.72 -0.18 8.17
C GLN A 6 -13.02 1.17 8.33
N GLU A 7 -13.79 2.23 8.49
CA GLU A 7 -13.32 3.53 8.96
C GLU A 7 -12.89 3.34 10.43
N SER A 8 -11.77 2.66 10.65
CA SER A 8 -11.10 2.60 11.95
C SER A 8 -10.95 4.03 12.46
N ARG A 9 -11.02 4.31 13.76
CA ARG A 9 -10.75 5.69 14.22
C ARG A 9 -9.27 6.00 14.05
N THR A 10 -8.91 7.27 13.97
CA THR A 10 -7.51 7.71 13.82
C THR A 10 -6.64 7.13 14.93
N GLU A 11 -7.20 6.98 16.13
CA GLU A 11 -6.53 6.46 17.32
C GLU A 11 -6.16 4.98 17.17
N ASP A 12 -6.95 4.19 16.43
CA ASP A 12 -6.78 2.74 16.26
C ASP A 12 -5.77 2.36 15.16
N LEU A 13 -5.25 3.34 14.40
CA LEU A 13 -4.29 3.02 13.35
C LEU A 13 -2.95 2.58 13.94
N PRO A 14 -2.35 1.52 13.38
CA PRO A 14 -1.10 0.97 13.89
C PRO A 14 0.07 1.92 13.68
N TRP A 15 0.97 1.94 14.66
CA TRP A 15 2.30 2.52 14.54
C TRP A 15 3.25 1.55 13.81
N LEU A 16 4.27 2.11 13.16
CA LEU A 16 5.33 1.31 12.54
C LEU A 16 6.20 0.59 13.59
N PRO A 17 6.77 -0.60 13.27
CA PRO A 17 6.70 -1.29 11.98
C PRO A 17 5.42 -2.12 11.79
N ILE A 18 5.01 -2.30 10.53
CA ILE A 18 3.90 -3.15 10.13
C ILE A 18 4.38 -4.09 9.02
N THR A 19 4.17 -5.39 9.20
CA THR A 19 4.44 -6.39 8.17
C THR A 19 3.24 -7.32 8.04
N GLY A 20 3.04 -7.86 6.85
CA GLY A 20 1.90 -8.74 6.63
C GLY A 20 1.90 -9.41 5.26
N LYS A 21 0.89 -10.25 5.07
CA LYS A 21 0.51 -10.83 3.79
C LYS A 21 -0.94 -10.47 3.52
N ASP A 22 -1.24 -10.19 2.27
CA ASP A 22 -2.58 -9.86 1.81
C ASP A 22 -2.73 -10.28 0.33
N ARG A 23 -3.88 -10.01 -0.27
CA ARG A 23 -4.22 -10.38 -1.64
C ARG A 23 -5.08 -9.30 -2.30
N LEU A 24 -4.80 -9.04 -3.58
CA LEU A 24 -5.73 -8.35 -4.47
C LEU A 24 -6.66 -9.38 -5.09
N ASP A 25 -7.96 -9.24 -4.83
CA ASP A 25 -9.01 -10.09 -5.35
C ASP A 25 -9.87 -9.37 -6.38
N ARG A 26 -10.53 -10.13 -7.26
CA ARG A 26 -11.33 -9.58 -8.37
C ARG A 26 -12.56 -8.78 -7.92
N ASP A 27 -12.97 -9.00 -6.68
CA ASP A 27 -14.09 -8.32 -6.03
C ASP A 27 -13.65 -7.10 -5.23
N ASP A 28 -12.33 -6.84 -5.13
CA ASP A 28 -11.83 -5.64 -4.48
C ASP A 28 -12.21 -4.39 -5.27
N PRO A 29 -12.32 -3.24 -4.56
CA PRO A 29 -12.51 -1.95 -5.19
C PRO A 29 -11.53 -1.71 -6.33
N ARG A 30 -12.02 -1.08 -7.39
CA ARG A 30 -11.24 -0.78 -8.59
C ARG A 30 -11.00 0.70 -8.71
N ARG A 31 -9.79 1.05 -9.15
CA ARG A 31 -9.53 2.40 -9.66
C ARG A 31 -10.26 2.60 -10.99
N PRO A 32 -10.51 3.85 -11.43
CA PRO A 32 -11.12 4.12 -12.74
C PRO A 32 -10.38 3.45 -13.92
N CYS A 33 -9.08 3.23 -13.78
CA CYS A 33 -8.21 2.57 -14.74
C CYS A 33 -8.23 1.02 -14.66
N GLY A 34 -9.04 0.42 -13.79
CA GLY A 34 -9.33 -1.02 -13.77
C GLY A 34 -8.42 -1.89 -12.87
N GLN A 35 -7.46 -1.31 -12.17
CA GLN A 35 -6.66 -2.03 -11.17
C GLN A 35 -7.43 -2.22 -9.86
N HIS A 36 -7.31 -3.40 -9.28
CA HIS A 36 -7.76 -3.70 -7.92
C HIS A 36 -6.83 -3.06 -6.91
N TYR A 37 -7.35 -2.66 -5.75
CA TYR A 37 -6.51 -2.09 -4.70
C TYR A 37 -6.92 -2.47 -3.29
N ARG A 38 -5.93 -2.49 -2.39
CA ARG A 38 -6.08 -2.54 -0.94
C ARG A 38 -5.52 -1.26 -0.34
N MET A 39 -6.18 -0.74 0.69
CA MET A 39 -5.69 0.41 1.44
C MET A 39 -5.31 0.00 2.85
N LEU A 40 -4.21 0.54 3.36
CA LEU A 40 -3.83 0.43 4.75
C LEU A 40 -3.45 1.80 5.30
N GLY A 41 -4.13 2.20 6.38
CA GLY A 41 -3.80 3.38 7.16
C GLY A 41 -2.77 3.06 8.25
N PHE A 42 -1.80 3.94 8.47
CA PHE A 42 -0.78 3.80 9.52
C PHE A 42 -0.29 5.14 10.06
N LYS A 43 0.41 5.10 11.19
CA LYS A 43 1.05 6.27 11.82
C LYS A 43 2.57 6.16 11.76
N ALA A 44 3.26 7.28 11.52
CA ALA A 44 4.72 7.34 11.54
C ALA A 44 5.22 8.61 12.24
N ARG A 45 6.37 8.51 12.93
CA ARG A 45 6.92 9.64 13.69
C ARG A 45 7.55 10.69 12.78
N ARG A 46 7.42 11.95 13.17
CA ARG A 46 8.04 13.08 12.49
C ARG A 46 9.56 12.90 12.42
N GLY A 47 10.15 13.20 11.28
CA GLY A 47 11.59 13.20 11.05
C GLY A 47 12.18 11.83 10.69
N GLY A 48 11.41 10.75 10.83
CA GLY A 48 11.84 9.43 10.38
C GLY A 48 11.76 9.29 8.87
N ILE A 49 12.68 8.52 8.30
CA ILE A 49 12.49 7.96 6.96
C ILE A 49 11.52 6.80 7.12
N VAL A 50 10.49 6.71 6.31
CA VAL A 50 9.59 5.55 6.25
C VAL A 50 9.84 4.84 4.94
N SER A 51 10.02 3.52 5.01
CA SER A 51 10.12 2.65 3.84
C SER A 51 8.90 1.75 3.77
N VAL A 52 8.28 1.69 2.60
CA VAL A 52 7.16 0.82 2.26
C VAL A 52 7.65 -0.11 1.15
N SER A 53 7.39 -1.41 1.29
CA SER A 53 7.61 -2.37 0.21
C SER A 53 6.42 -3.30 0.02
N MET A 54 6.24 -3.73 -1.23
CA MET A 54 5.25 -4.71 -1.66
C MET A 54 5.96 -5.72 -2.56
N SER A 55 5.85 -6.99 -2.23
CA SER A 55 6.42 -8.07 -3.04
C SER A 55 5.35 -9.11 -3.33
N PRO A 56 5.11 -9.49 -4.59
CA PRO A 56 4.16 -10.53 -4.92
C PRO A 56 4.67 -11.87 -4.38
N CYS A 57 3.77 -12.76 -3.94
CA CYS A 57 4.15 -14.06 -3.42
C CYS A 57 3.32 -15.20 -4.05
N GLY A 58 3.96 -16.35 -4.25
CA GLY A 58 3.36 -17.53 -4.89
C GLY A 58 4.25 -18.13 -5.98
N ARG A 59 3.88 -19.31 -6.51
CA ARG A 59 4.69 -20.06 -7.49
C ARG A 59 4.78 -19.38 -8.87
N LYS A 60 3.83 -18.52 -9.23
CA LYS A 60 3.81 -17.71 -10.45
C LYS A 60 3.02 -16.43 -10.19
N PRO A 61 3.65 -15.35 -9.72
CA PRO A 61 2.94 -14.09 -9.50
C PRO A 61 2.51 -13.52 -10.86
N LEU A 62 1.19 -13.34 -11.04
CA LEU A 62 0.60 -12.59 -12.17
C LEU A 62 0.32 -11.13 -11.78
N LEU A 63 1.02 -10.67 -10.74
CA LEU A 63 0.82 -9.39 -10.11
C LEU A 63 2.10 -8.58 -10.28
N HIS A 64 2.04 -7.52 -11.07
CA HIS A 64 3.09 -6.53 -11.14
C HIS A 64 2.81 -5.48 -10.05
N PRO A 65 3.58 -5.46 -8.96
CA PRO A 65 3.24 -4.66 -7.79
C PRO A 65 3.39 -3.16 -8.10
N PHE A 66 2.40 -2.40 -7.66
CA PHE A 66 2.42 -0.95 -7.71
C PHE A 66 1.91 -0.41 -6.38
N LEU A 67 2.66 0.51 -5.79
CA LEU A 67 2.27 1.17 -4.55
C LEU A 67 2.08 2.66 -4.77
N MET A 68 1.13 3.23 -4.06
CA MET A 68 0.95 4.67 -3.94
C MET A 68 0.84 5.05 -2.48
N LEU A 69 1.42 6.18 -2.13
CA LEU A 69 1.39 6.73 -0.79
C LEU A 69 0.68 8.09 -0.78
N PHE A 70 -0.21 8.25 0.19
CA PHE A 70 -1.00 9.44 0.44
C PHE A 70 -0.75 9.94 1.87
N TYR A 71 -0.78 11.26 2.04
CA TYR A 71 -0.79 11.86 3.37
C TYR A 71 -2.23 11.91 3.90
N GLY A 72 -2.44 11.57 5.17
CA GLY A 72 -3.76 11.49 5.76
C GLY A 72 -4.54 10.24 5.36
N ARG A 73 -5.87 10.32 5.47
CA ARG A 73 -6.79 9.20 5.18
C ARG A 73 -7.22 9.18 3.72
N GLY A 74 -7.20 7.99 3.14
CA GLY A 74 -7.73 7.75 1.79
C GLY A 74 -6.75 8.19 0.69
N MET A 75 -7.30 8.49 -0.50
CA MET A 75 -6.52 8.71 -1.73
C MET A 75 -6.43 10.19 -2.16
N GLY A 76 -6.46 11.13 -1.21
CA GLY A 76 -6.35 12.56 -1.52
C GLY A 76 -4.91 12.99 -1.80
N GLY A 77 -4.57 13.23 -3.08
CA GLY A 77 -3.25 13.73 -3.50
C GLY A 77 -2.13 12.69 -3.38
N VAL A 78 -1.63 12.17 -4.51
CA VAL A 78 -0.49 11.23 -4.51
C VAL A 78 0.78 11.99 -4.14
N ARG A 79 1.50 11.52 -3.12
CA ARG A 79 2.82 12.07 -2.78
C ARG A 79 3.94 11.30 -3.47
N LEU A 80 3.86 9.98 -3.41
CA LEU A 80 4.87 9.09 -3.98
C LEU A 80 4.17 7.87 -4.54
N ALA A 81 4.72 7.36 -5.63
CA ALA A 81 4.31 6.09 -6.20
C ALA A 81 5.56 5.39 -6.72
N ASP A 82 5.59 4.08 -6.58
CA ASP A 82 6.64 3.25 -7.14
C ASP A 82 6.05 1.96 -7.68
N SER A 83 6.56 1.51 -8.83
CA SER A 83 6.12 0.30 -9.52
C SER A 83 7.31 -0.56 -9.85
N ASP A 84 7.15 -1.87 -9.68
CA ASP A 84 8.00 -2.83 -10.40
C ASP A 84 7.30 -3.20 -11.72
N CYS A 85 7.35 -2.29 -12.69
CA CYS A 85 6.73 -2.49 -13.99
C CYS A 85 7.50 -3.48 -14.89
N THR A 86 8.71 -3.90 -14.50
CA THR A 86 9.51 -4.89 -15.23
C THR A 86 9.25 -6.32 -14.77
N GLY A 87 8.66 -6.50 -13.58
CA GLY A 87 8.18 -7.80 -13.09
C GLY A 87 9.28 -8.68 -12.47
N ASP A 88 10.43 -8.10 -12.13
CA ASP A 88 11.60 -8.82 -11.63
C ASP A 88 11.62 -8.92 -10.08
N GLY A 89 10.64 -8.36 -9.38
CA GLY A 89 10.61 -8.34 -7.93
C GLY A 89 9.41 -7.63 -7.30
N GLY A 90 9.71 -6.57 -6.52
CA GLY A 90 8.77 -5.87 -5.65
C GLY A 90 8.85 -4.35 -5.83
N ALA A 91 7.77 -3.63 -5.54
CA ALA A 91 7.78 -2.17 -5.50
C ALA A 91 8.22 -1.68 -4.11
N ALA A 92 9.01 -0.61 -4.04
CA ALA A 92 9.45 -0.03 -2.77
C ALA A 92 9.64 1.49 -2.85
N ALA A 93 8.98 2.23 -1.96
CA ALA A 93 9.18 3.67 -1.83
C ALA A 93 9.66 4.03 -0.42
N SER A 94 10.49 5.08 -0.33
CA SER A 94 10.89 5.67 0.95
C SER A 94 10.62 7.18 0.97
N PHE A 95 10.29 7.72 2.14
CA PHE A 95 9.91 9.12 2.29
C PHE A 95 10.22 9.67 3.68
N TYR A 96 10.40 10.98 3.79
CA TYR A 96 10.52 11.65 5.09
C TYR A 96 9.13 11.94 5.67
N ALA A 97 8.89 11.47 6.88
CA ALA A 97 7.67 11.79 7.62
C ALA A 97 7.72 13.23 8.15
N THR A 98 6.93 14.15 7.60
CA THR A 98 7.02 15.58 7.90
C THR A 98 6.26 16.03 9.16
N GLY A 99 5.54 15.11 9.82
CA GLY A 99 4.75 15.34 11.04
C GLY A 99 3.23 15.26 10.80
N GLY A 100 2.46 14.85 11.81
CA GLY A 100 0.99 14.71 11.73
C GLY A 100 0.49 13.32 11.32
N GLU A 101 1.00 12.29 11.99
CA GLU A 101 0.29 11.09 12.51
C GLU A 101 -0.49 10.14 11.58
N LEU A 102 -0.78 10.42 10.30
CA LEU A 102 -1.52 9.47 9.46
C LEU A 102 -1.07 9.44 8.00
N TYR A 103 -0.93 8.22 7.50
CA TYR A 103 -0.59 7.92 6.11
C TYR A 103 -1.49 6.81 5.60
N THR A 104 -1.76 6.82 4.31
CA THR A 104 -2.43 5.71 3.63
C THR A 104 -1.52 5.19 2.53
N VAL A 105 -1.19 3.90 2.60
CA VAL A 105 -0.62 3.17 1.48
C VAL A 105 -1.73 2.48 0.71
N VAL A 106 -1.66 2.55 -0.62
CA VAL A 106 -2.50 1.79 -1.53
C VAL A 106 -1.62 0.77 -2.21
N PHE A 107 -1.89 -0.51 -1.94
CA PHE A 107 -1.31 -1.64 -2.64
C PHE A 107 -2.20 -1.94 -3.84
N THR A 108 -1.62 -1.96 -5.04
CA THR A 108 -2.35 -2.20 -6.28
C THR A 108 -1.44 -2.88 -7.29
N SER A 109 -1.93 -3.05 -8.51
CA SER A 109 -1.18 -3.61 -9.62
C SER A 109 -0.76 -2.52 -10.61
N TYR A 110 0.22 -2.82 -11.46
CA TYR A 110 0.57 -1.97 -12.58
C TYR A 110 -0.50 -2.07 -13.68
N LEU A 111 -0.85 -3.30 -14.10
CA LEU A 111 -1.83 -3.53 -15.16
C LEU A 111 -3.27 -3.73 -14.64
N PRO A 112 -4.29 -3.33 -15.41
CA PRO A 112 -5.70 -3.55 -15.07
C PRO A 112 -6.04 -5.04 -14.93
N GLY A 113 -6.90 -5.37 -13.95
CA GLY A 113 -7.42 -6.73 -13.76
C GLY A 113 -6.45 -7.74 -13.14
N GLU A 114 -5.23 -7.34 -12.80
CA GLU A 114 -4.28 -8.21 -12.09
C GLU A 114 -4.73 -8.45 -10.65
N ALA A 115 -4.58 -9.70 -10.21
CA ALA A 115 -4.97 -10.18 -8.90
C ALA A 115 -3.94 -11.20 -8.43
N GLY A 116 -3.67 -11.23 -7.12
CA GLY A 116 -2.60 -12.06 -6.59
C GLY A 116 -2.27 -11.77 -5.14
N ALA A 117 -1.63 -12.74 -4.50
CA ALA A 117 -1.14 -12.59 -3.13
C ALA A 117 0.17 -11.79 -3.11
N PHE A 118 0.37 -11.02 -2.04
CA PHE A 118 1.57 -10.24 -1.82
C PHE A 118 1.93 -10.19 -0.33
N SER A 119 3.20 -9.94 -0.05
CA SER A 119 3.68 -9.55 1.27
C SER A 119 4.06 -8.09 1.26
N PHE A 120 3.88 -7.41 2.40
CA PHE A 120 4.22 -6.01 2.55
C PHE A 120 4.99 -5.75 3.84
N CYS A 121 5.78 -4.69 3.83
CA CYS A 121 6.52 -4.19 4.98
C CYS A 121 6.50 -2.66 4.98
N ILE A 122 6.17 -2.07 6.13
CA ILE A 122 6.22 -0.65 6.38
C ILE A 122 7.02 -0.44 7.65
N LYS A 123 8.11 0.32 7.58
CA LYS A 123 9.03 0.51 8.71
C LYS A 123 9.69 1.87 8.69
N GLU A 124 10.12 2.33 9.86
CA GLU A 124 11.04 3.46 9.94
C GLU A 124 12.44 2.98 9.51
N GLY A 125 13.02 3.65 8.51
CA GLY A 125 14.44 3.61 8.17
C GLY A 125 15.27 4.38 9.20
N ARG A 126 16.54 3.99 9.33
CA ARG A 126 17.54 4.75 10.09
C ARG A 126 18.01 5.97 9.33
#